data_AF-A0A9P4Y2X2-F1
#
_entry.id   AF-A0A9P4Y2X2-F1
#
_cell.length_a   1.000
_cell.length_b   1.000
_cell.length_c   1.000
_cell.angle_alpha   90.00
_cell.angle_beta   90.00
_cell.angle_gamma   90.00
#
_symmetry.space_group_name_H-M   'P 1'
#
loop_
_entity.id
_entity.type
_entity.pdbx_description
1 polymer ?
#
loop_
_entity_poly.entity_id
_entity_poly.type
_entity_poly.pdbx_seq_one_letter_code
_entity_poly.pdbx_strand_id
1 'polypeptide(L)'
;MAMSRAVPAPLSPGNDIHLIVGIFSTPDGEPQEISVDVKDAKSLFRKFRWATWRLRGMYGFFSLKTVAAFKVYECIGTNHGGHRRIDLDDASTASMKQLFLAYKQARFRDDVAIKWAKWINVCLNENSYSIELVLDWSPTRLAIALLSPVALSLAVGSWFNSRDWTDLATIQTAWGIASYVVTATGCM
;
A
#
# COMPACT_ATOMS: atom_id res chain seq x y z
N MET A 1 -3.25 -22.87 23.51
CA MET A 1 -2.92 -24.02 22.65
C MET A 1 -1.80 -23.56 21.72
N ALA A 2 -0.56 -23.93 22.03
CA ALA A 2 0.63 -23.45 21.33
C ALA A 2 0.77 -24.17 19.98
N MET A 3 0.66 -23.45 18.87
CA MET A 3 0.86 -24.05 17.55
C MET A 3 2.37 -24.16 17.24
N SER A 4 2.77 -25.42 17.07
CA SER A 4 4.12 -25.92 16.87
C SER A 4 4.87 -25.22 15.72
N ARG A 5 6.15 -24.92 15.98
CA ARG A 5 7.16 -24.59 14.95
C ARG A 5 7.38 -25.82 14.06
N ALA A 6 6.54 -25.99 13.05
CA ALA A 6 6.86 -26.89 11.94
C ALA A 6 7.82 -26.15 10.99
N VAL A 7 9.07 -26.61 10.91
CA VAL A 7 9.98 -26.22 9.82
C VAL A 7 9.44 -26.85 8.55
N PRO A 8 8.98 -26.05 7.56
CA PRO A 8 8.29 -26.62 6.44
C PRO A 8 9.31 -27.09 5.38
N ALA A 9 9.16 -28.34 4.92
CA ALA A 9 10.01 -28.98 3.90
C ALA A 9 10.19 -28.12 2.61
N PRO A 10 11.30 -28.27 1.85
CA PRO A 10 11.48 -27.55 0.59
C PRO A 10 10.31 -27.83 -0.38
N LEU A 11 9.84 -26.78 -1.04
CA LEU A 11 8.73 -26.85 -1.99
C LEU A 11 9.11 -27.70 -3.21
N SER A 12 8.22 -28.61 -3.60
CA SER A 12 8.34 -29.40 -4.83
C SER A 12 8.22 -28.48 -6.06
N PRO A 13 9.05 -28.65 -7.11
CA PRO A 13 9.04 -27.80 -8.29
C PRO A 13 7.82 -28.14 -9.17
N GLY A 14 6.65 -27.62 -8.80
CA GLY A 14 5.41 -27.86 -9.53
C GLY A 14 4.15 -27.21 -8.96
N ASN A 15 4.20 -26.56 -7.79
CA ASN A 15 3.06 -25.81 -7.27
C ASN A 15 3.06 -24.39 -7.85
N ASP A 16 2.21 -24.16 -8.84
CA ASP A 16 1.85 -22.81 -9.26
C ASP A 16 1.12 -22.12 -8.09
N ILE A 17 1.76 -21.10 -7.52
CA ILE A 17 1.19 -20.33 -6.41
C ILE A 17 0.29 -19.26 -7.02
N HIS A 18 -1.02 -19.45 -6.91
CA HIS A 18 -1.99 -18.42 -7.27
C HIS A 18 -2.05 -17.38 -6.16
N LEU A 19 -2.03 -16.11 -6.52
CA LEU A 19 -2.17 -15.00 -5.58
C LEU A 19 -3.29 -14.10 -6.08
N ILE A 20 -4.41 -14.07 -5.35
CA ILE A 20 -5.52 -13.16 -5.63
C ILE A 20 -5.42 -11.98 -4.67
N VAL A 21 -5.39 -10.78 -5.22
CA VAL A 21 -5.28 -9.54 -4.47
C VAL A 21 -6.43 -8.62 -4.87
N GLY A 22 -7.11 -8.06 -3.87
CA GLY A 22 -8.26 -7.18 -4.06
C GLY A 22 -8.13 -5.82 -3.36
N ILE A 23 -8.75 -4.79 -3.91
CA ILE A 23 -8.99 -3.50 -3.25
C ILE A 23 -10.50 -3.28 -3.15
N PHE A 24 -10.99 -3.03 -1.95
CA PHE A 24 -12.37 -2.59 -1.74
C PHE A 24 -12.44 -1.06 -1.76
N SER A 25 -13.21 -0.50 -2.69
CA SER A 25 -13.48 0.95 -2.75
C SER A 25 -14.47 1.40 -1.68
N THR A 26 -15.40 0.50 -1.33
CA THR A 26 -16.50 0.72 -0.37
C THR A 26 -16.54 -0.45 0.60
N PRO A 27 -16.95 -0.27 1.87
CA PRO A 27 -17.03 -1.37 2.84
C PRO A 27 -17.80 -2.59 2.30
N ASP A 28 -18.95 -2.40 1.66
CA ASP A 28 -19.79 -3.49 1.15
C ASP A 28 -19.77 -3.61 -0.38
N GLY A 29 -18.80 -2.96 -1.03
CA GLY A 29 -18.69 -2.94 -2.49
C GLY A 29 -17.98 -4.16 -3.07
N GLU A 30 -18.13 -4.35 -4.37
CA GLU A 30 -17.37 -5.36 -5.11
C GLU A 30 -15.88 -4.96 -5.17
N PRO A 31 -14.95 -5.86 -4.79
CA PRO A 31 -13.53 -5.57 -4.85
C PRO A 31 -13.03 -5.56 -6.29
N GLN A 32 -12.08 -4.68 -6.57
CA GLN A 32 -11.27 -4.80 -7.78
C GLN A 32 -10.16 -5.81 -7.54
N GLU A 33 -10.23 -6.94 -8.24
CA GLU A 33 -9.31 -8.07 -8.04
C GLU A 33 -8.34 -8.23 -9.21
N ILE A 34 -7.16 -8.76 -8.87
CA ILE A 34 -6.21 -9.25 -9.85
C ILE A 34 -5.68 -10.61 -9.38
N SER A 35 -5.74 -11.60 -10.25
CA SER A 35 -5.06 -12.87 -10.06
C SER A 35 -3.66 -12.79 -10.66
N VAL A 36 -2.67 -13.25 -9.89
CA VAL A 36 -1.27 -13.27 -10.32
C VAL A 36 -0.68 -14.64 -10.03
N ASP A 37 -0.24 -15.31 -11.08
CA ASP A 37 0.43 -16.61 -10.95
C ASP A 37 1.91 -16.41 -10.62
N VAL A 38 2.34 -16.94 -9.49
CA VAL A 38 3.71 -16.85 -8.97
C VAL A 38 4.46 -18.14 -9.28
N LYS A 39 5.00 -18.24 -10.50
CA LYS A 39 5.87 -19.36 -10.94
C LYS A 39 7.19 -19.50 -10.14
N ASP A 40 7.71 -18.40 -9.61
CA ASP A 40 8.94 -18.39 -8.82
C ASP A 40 8.67 -17.72 -7.47
N ALA A 41 8.83 -18.49 -6.40
CA ALA A 41 8.61 -18.06 -5.02
C ALA A 41 9.49 -16.86 -4.63
N LYS A 42 10.69 -16.72 -5.20
CA LYS A 42 11.55 -15.55 -4.96
C LYS A 42 10.96 -14.26 -5.51
N SER A 43 10.18 -14.38 -6.58
CA SER A 43 9.53 -13.25 -7.25
C SER A 43 8.23 -12.79 -6.57
N LEU A 44 7.80 -13.45 -5.48
CA LEU A 44 6.54 -13.19 -4.78
C LEU A 44 6.31 -11.71 -4.52
N PHE A 45 7.18 -11.06 -3.73
CA PHE A 45 6.98 -9.66 -3.35
C PHE A 45 7.08 -8.70 -4.54
N ARG A 46 7.87 -9.03 -5.56
CA ARG A 46 7.94 -8.24 -6.80
C ARG A 46 6.61 -8.30 -7.54
N LYS A 47 6.04 -9.50 -7.70
CA LYS A 47 4.72 -9.70 -8.29
C LYS A 47 3.61 -9.08 -7.46
N PHE A 48 3.70 -9.17 -6.14
CA PHE A 48 2.78 -8.53 -5.20
C PHE A 48 2.76 -7.00 -5.34
N ARG A 49 3.94 -6.36 -5.41
CA ARG A 49 4.06 -4.92 -5.66
C ARG A 49 3.52 -4.55 -7.03
N TRP A 50 3.81 -5.34 -8.06
CA TRP A 50 3.27 -5.12 -9.40
C TRP A 50 1.74 -5.23 -9.43
N ALA A 51 1.16 -6.23 -8.75
CA ALA A 51 -0.28 -6.39 -8.60
C ALA A 51 -0.91 -5.18 -7.91
N THR A 52 -0.32 -4.75 -6.79
CA THR A 52 -0.73 -3.57 -6.04
C THR A 52 -0.68 -2.30 -6.91
N TRP A 53 0.41 -2.15 -7.66
CA TRP A 53 0.60 -1.02 -8.58
C TRP A 53 -0.44 -1.03 -9.72
N ARG A 54 -0.72 -2.21 -10.28
CA ARG A 54 -1.69 -2.39 -11.36
C ARG A 54 -3.11 -2.10 -10.90
N LEU A 55 -3.49 -2.58 -9.71
CA LEU A 55 -4.80 -2.32 -9.11
C LEU A 55 -5.02 -0.84 -8.79
N ARG A 56 -3.99 -0.16 -8.27
CA ARG A 56 -4.11 1.26 -7.91
C ARG A 56 -4.00 2.20 -9.12
N GLY A 57 -3.41 1.73 -10.22
CA GLY A 57 -3.11 2.52 -11.40
C GLY A 57 -2.13 3.69 -11.13
N MET A 58 -1.92 4.53 -12.15
CA MET A 58 -1.06 5.72 -12.06
C MET A 58 -1.58 6.74 -11.04
N TYR A 59 -2.89 6.89 -10.92
CA TYR A 59 -3.52 7.79 -9.94
C TYR A 59 -3.22 7.38 -8.50
N GLY A 60 -2.89 6.11 -8.26
CA GLY A 60 -2.41 5.60 -6.98
C GLY A 60 -1.12 6.26 -6.48
N PHE A 61 -0.28 6.83 -7.35
CA PHE A 61 0.93 7.55 -6.91
C PHE A 61 0.61 8.91 -6.34
N PHE A 62 -0.30 9.65 -6.97
CA PHE A 62 -0.75 10.96 -6.51
C PHE A 62 -1.77 10.85 -5.37
N SER A 63 -2.34 9.67 -5.16
CA SER A 63 -3.23 9.43 -4.02
C SER A 63 -2.49 9.56 -2.69
N LEU A 64 -3.09 10.31 -1.77
CA LEU A 64 -2.63 10.47 -0.38
C LEU A 64 -2.83 9.18 0.44
N LYS A 65 -3.69 8.27 -0.03
CA LYS A 65 -3.88 6.97 0.58
C LYS A 65 -2.72 6.05 0.23
N THR A 66 -2.21 5.29 1.19
CA THR A 66 -1.19 4.25 1.00
C THR A 66 -1.76 2.90 1.40
N VAL A 67 -1.09 1.81 1.02
CA VAL A 67 -1.43 0.49 1.57
C VAL A 67 -0.97 0.49 3.03
N ALA A 68 -1.93 0.35 3.93
CA ALA A 68 -1.71 0.46 5.37
C ALA A 68 -1.65 -0.90 6.06
N ALA A 69 -2.43 -1.86 5.57
CA ALA A 69 -2.47 -3.23 6.10
C ALA A 69 -2.92 -4.22 5.03
N PHE A 70 -2.73 -5.50 5.34
CA PHE A 70 -3.33 -6.61 4.60
C PHE A 70 -4.41 -7.26 5.47
N LYS A 71 -5.54 -7.57 4.83
CA LYS A 71 -6.62 -8.37 5.40
C LYS A 71 -6.90 -9.55 4.48
N VAL A 72 -7.75 -10.46 4.93
CA VAL A 72 -8.14 -11.65 4.16
C VAL A 72 -9.64 -11.64 3.95
N TYR A 73 -10.06 -12.08 2.78
CA TYR A 73 -11.47 -12.23 2.45
C TYR A 73 -11.68 -13.49 1.60
N GLU A 74 -12.89 -14.03 1.64
CA GLU A 74 -13.32 -15.17 0.82
C GLU A 74 -14.28 -14.71 -0.28
N CYS A 75 -14.27 -15.42 -1.40
CA CYS A 75 -15.25 -15.28 -2.46
C CYS A 75 -16.36 -16.33 -2.25
N ILE A 76 -17.58 -15.89 -1.97
CA ILE A 76 -18.72 -16.78 -1.68
C ILE A 76 -19.38 -17.16 -2.99
N GLY A 77 -18.78 -18.14 -3.66
CA GLY A 77 -19.35 -18.80 -4.83
C GLY A 77 -19.25 -18.01 -6.14
N THR A 78 -19.18 -18.75 -7.24
CA THR A 78 -19.05 -18.23 -8.61
C THR A 78 -20.33 -17.62 -9.19
N ASN A 79 -21.49 -17.79 -8.52
CA ASN A 79 -22.81 -17.42 -9.06
C ASN A 79 -23.50 -16.25 -8.33
N HIS A 80 -23.02 -15.85 -7.15
CA HIS A 80 -23.52 -14.71 -6.41
C HIS A 80 -22.29 -13.94 -5.98
N GLY A 81 -21.94 -12.85 -6.66
CA GLY A 81 -20.69 -12.08 -6.47
C GLY A 81 -20.52 -11.42 -5.09
N GLY A 82 -20.70 -12.18 -4.03
CA GLY A 82 -20.56 -11.78 -2.65
C GLY A 82 -19.16 -12.09 -2.16
N HIS A 83 -18.41 -11.04 -1.83
CA HIS A 83 -17.14 -11.16 -1.12
C HIS A 83 -17.38 -10.95 0.36
N ARG A 84 -16.83 -11.83 1.20
CA ARG A 84 -16.95 -11.69 2.65
C ARG A 84 -15.57 -11.50 3.26
N ARG A 85 -15.38 -10.37 3.94
CA ARG A 85 -14.20 -10.16 4.78
C ARG A 85 -14.27 -11.08 5.98
N ILE A 86 -13.14 -11.69 6.30
CA ILE A 86 -13.03 -12.61 7.43
C ILE A 86 -12.35 -11.87 8.57
N ASP A 87 -12.98 -11.88 9.74
CA ASP A 87 -12.33 -11.44 10.96
C ASP A 87 -11.30 -12.49 11.40
N LEU A 88 -10.03 -12.10 11.31
CA LEU A 88 -8.90 -12.95 11.63
C LEU A 88 -8.68 -12.97 13.14
N ASP A 89 -8.40 -14.16 13.69
CA ASP A 89 -7.90 -14.31 15.06
C ASP A 89 -6.60 -13.53 15.28
N ASP A 90 -6.27 -13.19 16.53
CA ASP A 90 -5.12 -12.37 16.90
C ASP A 90 -3.80 -12.92 16.34
N ALA A 91 -3.63 -14.25 16.33
CA ALA A 91 -2.46 -14.92 15.77
C ALA A 91 -2.33 -14.75 14.24
N SER A 92 -3.46 -14.84 13.53
CA SER A 92 -3.51 -14.67 12.08
C SER A 92 -3.32 -13.20 11.70
N THR A 93 -3.88 -12.28 12.49
CA THR A 93 -3.66 -10.84 12.37
C THR A 93 -2.19 -10.47 12.57
N ALA A 94 -1.50 -11.10 13.54
CA ALA A 94 -0.07 -10.93 13.71
C ALA A 94 0.73 -11.43 12.50
N SER A 95 0.32 -12.55 11.90
CA SER A 95 0.94 -13.09 10.68
C SER A 95 0.75 -12.15 9.48
N MET A 96 -0.45 -11.59 9.29
CA MET A 96 -0.71 -10.56 8.27
C MET A 96 0.15 -9.31 8.46
N LYS A 97 0.31 -8.86 9.72
CA LYS A 97 1.18 -7.74 10.04
C LYS A 97 2.64 -8.02 9.69
N GLN A 98 3.14 -9.23 9.97
CA GLN A 98 4.50 -9.63 9.60
C GLN A 98 4.68 -9.71 8.08
N LEU A 99 3.69 -10.24 7.34
CA LEU A 99 3.69 -10.27 5.89
C LEU A 99 3.77 -8.86 5.31
N PHE A 100 2.98 -7.94 5.86
CA PHE A 100 2.98 -6.54 5.44
C PHE A 100 4.32 -5.83 5.72
N LEU A 101 4.93 -6.11 6.87
CA LEU A 101 6.28 -5.60 7.19
C LEU A 101 7.33 -6.14 6.22
N ALA A 102 7.27 -7.43 5.88
CA ALA A 102 8.17 -8.03 4.89
C ALA A 102 7.95 -7.42 3.49
N TYR A 103 6.71 -7.17 3.09
CA TYR A 103 6.35 -6.49 1.84
C TYR A 103 6.93 -5.08 1.75
N LYS A 104 6.89 -4.31 2.86
CA LYS A 104 7.40 -2.93 2.94
C LYS A 104 8.92 -2.83 2.81
N GLN A 105 9.66 -3.90 3.07
CA GLN A 105 11.12 -3.88 2.92
C GLN A 105 11.49 -3.72 1.43
N ALA A 106 12.29 -2.71 1.11
CA ALA A 106 12.74 -2.45 -0.26
C ALA A 106 13.54 -3.64 -0.83
N ARG A 107 14.43 -4.20 -0.01
CA ARG A 107 15.27 -5.35 -0.31
C ARG A 107 14.95 -6.48 0.67
N PHE A 108 14.48 -7.60 0.16
CA PHE A 108 14.20 -8.80 0.93
C PHE A 108 15.22 -9.88 0.57
N ARG A 109 15.45 -10.81 1.50
CA ARG A 109 16.24 -12.01 1.22
C ARG A 109 15.34 -13.07 0.57
N ASP A 110 15.89 -13.82 -0.38
CA ASP A 110 15.17 -14.86 -1.11
C ASP A 110 14.53 -15.92 -0.20
N ASP A 111 15.21 -16.28 0.90
CA ASP A 111 14.73 -17.27 1.87
C ASP A 111 13.45 -16.82 2.58
N VAL A 112 13.30 -15.53 2.85
CA VAL A 112 12.08 -14.94 3.42
C VAL A 112 10.94 -14.99 2.42
N ALA A 113 11.20 -14.67 1.14
CA ALA A 113 10.19 -14.73 0.09
C ALA A 113 9.67 -16.16 -0.14
N ILE A 114 10.58 -17.15 -0.15
CA ILE A 114 10.21 -18.56 -0.31
C ILE A 114 9.33 -19.04 0.87
N LYS A 115 9.67 -18.67 2.11
CA LYS A 115 8.85 -19.00 3.29
C LYS A 115 7.45 -18.41 3.20
N TRP A 116 7.33 -17.14 2.82
CA TRP A 116 6.03 -16.50 2.64
C TRP A 116 5.24 -17.10 1.48
N ALA A 117 5.89 -17.43 0.37
CA ALA A 117 5.23 -18.07 -0.76
C ALA A 117 4.65 -19.44 -0.35
N LYS A 118 5.40 -20.22 0.43
CA LYS A 118 4.91 -21.48 0.99
C LYS A 118 3.73 -21.27 1.94
N TRP A 119 3.85 -20.30 2.85
CA TRP A 119 2.79 -19.97 3.80
C TRP A 119 1.51 -19.53 3.07
N ILE A 120 1.62 -18.71 2.02
CA ILE A 120 0.48 -18.29 1.19
C ILE A 120 -0.17 -19.50 0.53
N ASN A 121 0.61 -20.40 -0.04
CA ASN A 121 0.05 -21.57 -0.69
C ASN A 121 -0.75 -22.47 0.28
N VAL A 122 -0.20 -22.70 1.48
CA VAL A 122 -0.85 -23.58 2.47
C VAL A 122 -2.02 -22.88 3.16
N CYS A 123 -1.87 -21.62 3.55
CA CYS A 123 -2.88 -20.96 4.38
C CYS A 123 -3.97 -20.25 3.56
N LEU A 124 -3.65 -19.73 2.38
CA LEU A 124 -4.60 -19.00 1.54
C LEU A 124 -5.19 -19.88 0.45
N ASN A 125 -4.35 -20.51 -0.38
CA ASN A 125 -4.83 -21.24 -1.57
C ASN A 125 -5.64 -22.49 -1.22
N GLU A 126 -5.21 -23.27 -0.22
CA GLU A 126 -5.97 -24.45 0.22
C GLU A 126 -7.36 -24.09 0.76
N ASN A 127 -7.52 -22.87 1.29
CA ASN A 127 -8.77 -22.37 1.86
C ASN A 127 -9.52 -21.41 0.93
N SER A 128 -9.08 -21.23 -0.33
CA SER A 128 -9.67 -20.30 -1.30
C SER A 128 -9.79 -18.86 -0.80
N TYR A 129 -8.79 -18.41 -0.02
CA TYR A 129 -8.74 -17.05 0.52
C TYR A 129 -7.92 -16.10 -0.36
N SER A 130 -8.36 -14.85 -0.40
CA SER A 130 -7.75 -13.75 -1.14
C SER A 130 -7.25 -12.66 -0.20
N ILE A 131 -6.24 -11.90 -0.63
CA ILE A 131 -5.67 -10.82 0.18
C ILE A 131 -6.30 -9.48 -0.18
N GLU A 132 -6.89 -8.82 0.81
CA GLU A 132 -7.37 -7.44 0.71
C GLU A 132 -6.24 -6.46 1.02
N LEU A 133 -6.06 -5.49 0.13
CA LEU A 133 -5.21 -4.33 0.32
C LEU A 133 -6.02 -3.23 1.01
N VAL A 134 -5.80 -3.04 2.32
CA VAL A 134 -6.44 -1.96 3.06
C VAL A 134 -5.73 -0.65 2.77
N LEU A 135 -6.46 0.29 2.17
CA LEU A 135 -5.99 1.63 1.86
C LEU A 135 -6.35 2.58 2.99
N ASP A 136 -5.35 3.26 3.54
CA ASP A 136 -5.55 4.30 4.56
C ASP A 136 -4.72 5.55 4.26
N TRP A 137 -5.10 6.67 4.85
CA TRP A 137 -4.38 7.92 4.72
C TRP A 137 -2.96 7.79 5.25
N SER A 138 -1.97 8.16 4.42
CA SER A 138 -0.58 8.16 4.85
C SER A 138 -0.26 9.47 5.55
N PRO A 139 0.05 9.48 6.87
CA PRO A 139 0.36 10.73 7.58
C PRO A 139 1.51 11.49 6.95
N THR A 140 2.50 10.75 6.44
CA THR A 140 3.65 11.30 5.71
C THR A 140 3.28 11.98 4.39
N ARG A 141 2.39 11.38 3.58
CA ARG A 141 1.96 11.99 2.31
C ARG A 141 1.08 13.21 2.56
N LEU A 142 0.23 13.14 3.58
CA LEU A 142 -0.59 14.27 4.01
C LEU A 142 0.30 15.43 4.48
N ALA A 143 1.28 15.15 5.34
CA ALA A 143 2.23 16.16 5.79
C ALA A 143 3.02 16.79 4.64
N ILE A 144 3.50 15.99 3.68
CA ILE A 144 4.18 16.51 2.48
C ILE A 144 3.24 17.40 1.66
N ALA A 145 2.01 16.96 1.40
CA ALA A 145 1.05 17.74 0.63
C ALA A 145 0.73 19.08 1.30
N LEU A 146 0.62 19.10 2.64
CA LEU A 146 0.36 20.31 3.42
C LEU A 146 1.58 21.22 3.55
N LEU A 147 2.79 20.66 3.71
CA LEU A 147 4.01 21.43 3.92
C LEU A 147 4.67 21.88 2.62
N SER A 148 4.42 21.18 1.50
CA SER A 148 5.04 21.50 0.21
C SER A 148 4.77 22.93 -0.27
N PRO A 149 3.56 23.52 -0.16
CA PRO A 149 3.32 24.89 -0.61
C PRO A 149 4.07 25.91 0.26
N VAL A 150 4.15 25.66 1.56
CA VAL A 150 4.88 26.52 2.51
C VAL A 150 6.38 26.46 2.24
N ALA A 151 6.93 25.26 2.09
CA ALA A 151 8.34 25.06 1.76
C ALA A 151 8.70 25.66 0.39
N LEU A 152 7.82 25.53 -0.60
CA LEU A 152 8.00 26.13 -1.93
C LEU A 152 7.98 27.66 -1.84
N SER A 153 7.05 28.24 -1.09
CA SER A 153 6.98 29.69 -0.86
C SER A 153 8.27 30.22 -0.22
N LEU A 154 8.79 29.52 0.80
CA LEU A 154 10.07 29.83 1.44
C LEU A 154 11.25 29.75 0.48
N ALA A 155 11.33 28.71 -0.34
CA ALA A 155 12.40 28.54 -1.31
C ALA A 155 12.38 29.66 -2.36
N VAL A 156 11.20 29.98 -2.91
CA VAL A 156 11.02 31.04 -3.90
C VAL A 156 11.32 32.42 -3.32
N GLY A 157 10.82 32.73 -2.11
CA GLY A 157 11.12 33.98 -1.42
C GLY A 157 12.61 34.15 -1.13
N SER A 158 13.28 33.08 -0.70
CA SER A 158 14.74 33.09 -0.47
C SER A 158 15.53 33.27 -1.77
N TRP A 159 15.08 32.65 -2.86
CA TRP A 159 15.69 32.80 -4.18
C TRP A 159 15.56 34.22 -4.75
N PHE A 160 14.40 34.85 -4.58
CA PHE A 160 14.22 36.25 -5.00
C PHE A 160 15.02 37.21 -4.14
N ASN A 161 15.09 36.97 -2.82
CA ASN A 161 15.88 37.78 -1.90
C ASN A 161 17.40 37.71 -2.22
N SER A 162 17.91 36.56 -2.70
CA SER A 162 19.32 36.41 -3.08
C SER A 162 19.68 37.00 -4.45
N ARG A 163 18.70 37.45 -5.23
CA ARG A 163 18.88 38.06 -6.57
C ARG A 163 18.89 39.60 -6.53
N ASP A 164 19.03 40.22 -5.35
CA ASP A 164 19.11 41.68 -5.13
C ASP A 164 18.00 42.49 -5.83
N TRP A 165 16.74 42.05 -5.66
CA TRP A 165 15.59 42.90 -6.01
C TRP A 165 15.35 43.87 -4.85
N THR A 166 15.66 45.15 -5.06
CA THR A 166 15.64 46.21 -4.03
C THR A 166 14.25 46.66 -3.58
N ASP A 167 13.17 46.13 -4.15
CA ASP A 167 11.79 46.48 -3.76
C ASP A 167 11.25 45.53 -2.69
N LEU A 168 11.49 45.91 -1.44
CA LEU A 168 10.97 45.25 -0.24
C LEU A 168 9.43 45.10 -0.27
N ALA A 169 8.74 46.07 -0.88
CA ALA A 169 7.28 46.06 -1.06
C ALA A 169 6.80 44.92 -1.96
N THR A 170 7.51 44.64 -3.05
CA THR A 170 7.15 43.57 -3.99
C THR A 170 7.38 42.19 -3.36
N ILE A 171 8.45 42.04 -2.58
CA ILE A 171 8.74 40.80 -1.83
C ILE A 171 7.66 40.56 -0.77
N GLN A 172 7.29 41.56 0.05
CA GLN A 172 6.23 41.41 1.06
C GLN A 172 4.86 41.11 0.45
N THR A 173 4.54 41.72 -0.70
CA THR A 173 3.27 41.46 -1.40
C THR A 173 3.23 40.03 -1.95
N ALA A 174 4.35 39.50 -2.47
CA ALA A 174 4.45 38.13 -2.92
C ALA A 174 4.25 37.12 -1.77
N TRP A 175 4.84 37.38 -0.60
CA TRP A 175 4.61 36.57 0.61
C TRP A 175 3.14 36.60 1.04
N GLY A 176 2.50 37.76 1.04
CA GLY A 176 1.09 37.92 1.39
C GLY A 176 0.16 37.13 0.48
N ILE A 177 0.37 37.21 -0.85
CA ILE A 177 -0.45 36.48 -1.84
C ILE A 177 -0.23 34.97 -1.70
N ALA A 178 1.02 34.52 -1.51
CA ALA A 178 1.32 33.10 -1.33
C ALA A 178 0.66 32.51 -0.07
N SER A 179 0.73 33.21 1.06
CA SER A 179 0.06 32.81 2.31
C SER A 179 -1.46 32.82 2.18
N TYR A 180 -2.03 33.80 1.47
CA TYR A 180 -3.47 33.86 1.23
C TYR A 180 -3.97 32.68 0.39
N VAL A 181 -3.28 32.33 -0.70
CA VAL A 181 -3.63 31.18 -1.54
C VAL A 181 -3.60 29.89 -0.72
N VAL A 182 -2.54 29.65 0.05
CA VAL A 182 -2.44 28.46 0.90
C VAL A 182 -3.57 28.39 1.94
N THR A 183 -3.93 29.53 2.55
CA THR A 183 -5.00 29.59 3.56
C THR A 183 -6.39 29.38 2.93
N ALA A 184 -6.66 30.03 1.79
CA ALA A 184 -7.92 29.88 1.07
C ALA A 184 -8.12 28.45 0.55
N THR A 185 -7.05 27.78 0.13
CA THR A 185 -7.10 26.39 -0.33
C THR A 185 -7.19 25.38 0.83
N GLY A 186 -6.80 25.77 2.05
CA GLY A 186 -6.88 24.94 3.25
C GLY A 186 -8.21 25.02 4.00
N CYS A 187 -9.06 26.01 3.69
CA CYS A 187 -10.37 26.23 4.33
C CYS A 187 -11.57 25.79 3.48
N MET A 188 -11.33 25.15 2.32
CA MET A 188 -12.34 24.46 1.51
C MET A 188 -12.11 22.96 1.56
#